data_AF-A0A961S1N8-F1
#
_entry.id   AF-A0A961S1N8-F1
#
_cell.length_a   1.000
_cell.length_b   1.000
_cell.length_c   1.000
_cell.angle_alpha   90.00
_cell.angle_beta   90.00
_cell.angle_gamma   90.00
#
_symmetry.space_group_name_H-M   'P 1'
#
loop_
_entity.id
_entity.type
_entity.pdbx_description
1 polymer ?
#
loop_
_entity_poly.entity_id
_entity_poly.type
_entity_poly.pdbx_seq_one_letter_code
_entity_poly.pdbx_strand_id
1 'polypeptide(L)'
;MRHITIEIAAAIALTLGAIIAFATNANAADLAVTGAFARASATPVAKSAAAYVTVDNGSDEDDAITGVATPAAASAMLHKTEMSGDVMKMEHVDSVAVPAHGSVKMSPSGLHVMLMGLKAPLKEGESLRMILTFARSAPITVDVPIHGVAANE
;
A
#
# COMPACT_ATOMS: atom_id res chain seq x y z
N MET A 1 -67.41 29.28 37.56
CA MET A 1 -68.04 29.77 36.31
C MET A 1 -66.98 30.44 35.45
N ARG A 2 -66.61 29.77 34.34
CA ARG A 2 -66.35 30.30 32.99
C ARG A 2 -65.56 29.23 32.22
N HIS A 3 -66.31 28.47 31.42
CA HIS A 3 -65.82 27.58 30.38
C HIS A 3 -65.17 28.39 29.27
N ILE A 4 -64.02 27.98 28.76
CA ILE A 4 -63.67 28.13 27.34
C ILE A 4 -62.85 26.89 26.94
N THR A 5 -63.53 25.93 26.33
CA THR A 5 -63.00 24.82 25.55
C THR A 5 -62.53 25.35 24.19
N ILE A 6 -61.30 25.03 23.77
CA ILE A 6 -60.91 25.04 22.35
C ILE A 6 -60.05 23.81 22.10
N GLU A 7 -60.67 22.78 21.54
CA GLU A 7 -60.05 21.59 20.95
C GLU A 7 -60.09 21.78 19.43
N ILE A 8 -58.96 21.89 18.72
CA ILE A 8 -58.86 21.48 17.29
C ILE A 8 -57.44 20.98 16.97
N ALA A 9 -57.31 19.66 16.96
CA ALA A 9 -56.66 18.77 15.97
C ALA A 9 -55.25 19.07 15.40
N ALA A 10 -54.34 18.13 15.65
CA ALA A 10 -53.41 17.52 14.66
C ALA A 10 -52.76 16.28 15.30
N ALA A 11 -53.34 15.08 15.18
CA ALA A 11 -53.08 14.10 14.11
C ALA A 11 -51.65 13.51 14.11
N ILE A 12 -51.58 12.22 14.52
CA ILE A 12 -50.82 11.14 13.85
C ILE A 12 -49.28 11.18 13.98
N ALA A 13 -48.72 10.30 14.83
CA ALA A 13 -47.96 9.11 14.41
C ALA A 13 -47.00 8.62 15.51
N LEU A 14 -47.25 7.39 15.95
CA LEU A 14 -46.22 6.46 16.42
C LEU A 14 -45.09 6.40 15.39
N THR A 15 -43.86 6.72 15.75
CA THR A 15 -42.68 5.98 15.27
C THR A 15 -41.54 6.12 16.28
N LEU A 16 -41.31 5.00 16.97
CA LEU A 16 -40.12 4.67 17.71
C LEU A 16 -38.91 4.76 16.77
N GLY A 17 -38.20 5.89 16.79
CA GLY A 17 -36.97 6.07 16.03
C GLY A 17 -35.83 5.26 16.64
N ALA A 18 -35.76 3.97 16.33
CA ALA A 18 -34.57 3.17 16.56
C ALA A 18 -33.46 3.69 15.64
N ILE A 19 -32.62 4.59 16.16
CA ILE A 19 -31.36 4.95 15.52
C ILE A 19 -30.46 3.72 15.67
N ILE A 20 -30.48 2.86 14.66
CA ILE A 20 -29.42 1.87 14.46
C ILE A 20 -28.21 2.70 14.03
N ALA A 21 -27.39 3.09 14.99
CA ALA A 21 -26.05 3.58 14.70
C ALA A 21 -25.29 2.40 14.09
N PHE A 22 -25.27 2.32 12.76
CA PHE A 22 -24.23 1.58 12.06
C PHE A 22 -22.92 2.27 12.40
N ALA A 23 -22.23 1.75 13.42
CA ALA A 23 -20.82 1.98 13.55
C ALA A 23 -20.18 1.36 12.31
N THR A 24 -19.89 2.18 11.30
CA THR A 24 -18.97 1.78 10.26
C THR A 24 -17.66 1.51 10.98
N ASN A 25 -17.23 0.24 10.98
CA ASN A 25 -15.91 -0.13 11.44
C ASN A 25 -14.93 0.82 10.75
N ALA A 26 -14.26 1.65 11.55
CA ALA A 26 -13.10 2.36 11.06
C ALA A 26 -12.09 1.26 10.77
N ASN A 27 -11.95 0.90 9.48
CA ASN A 27 -11.02 -0.12 9.04
C ASN A 27 -9.64 0.26 9.57
N ALA A 28 -9.15 -0.49 10.55
CA ALA A 28 -7.72 -0.63 10.75
C ALA A 28 -7.18 -1.02 9.38
N ALA A 29 -6.21 -0.27 8.83
CA ALA A 29 -5.79 -0.40 7.44
C ALA A 29 -5.77 -1.86 6.99
N ASP A 30 -6.74 -2.24 6.14
CA ASP A 30 -6.94 -3.63 5.75
C ASP A 30 -5.76 -4.15 4.91
N LEU A 31 -4.90 -3.24 4.46
CA LEU A 31 -3.61 -3.54 3.86
C LEU A 31 -2.50 -3.57 4.92
N ALA A 32 -1.84 -4.72 5.02
CA ALA A 32 -0.62 -4.87 5.81
C ALA A 32 0.60 -4.96 4.89
N VAL A 33 1.63 -4.17 5.15
CA VAL A 33 2.91 -4.22 4.44
C VAL A 33 3.94 -4.89 5.33
N THR A 34 4.50 -6.01 4.88
CA THR A 34 5.41 -6.86 5.65
C THR A 34 6.64 -7.24 4.83
N GLY A 35 7.67 -7.80 5.47
CA GLY A 35 8.86 -8.33 4.80
C GLY A 35 9.58 -7.33 3.90
N ALA A 36 9.55 -6.05 4.28
CA ALA A 36 10.19 -4.99 3.51
C ALA A 36 11.71 -5.12 3.60
N PHE A 37 12.41 -5.07 2.46
CA PHE A 37 13.87 -4.91 2.44
C PHE A 37 14.37 -4.31 1.13
N ALA A 38 15.58 -3.77 1.15
CA ALA A 38 16.32 -3.33 -0.02
C ALA A 38 17.71 -3.98 -0.06
N ARG A 39 18.26 -4.15 -1.26
CA ARG A 39 19.65 -4.61 -1.41
C ARG A 39 20.62 -3.43 -1.31
N ALA A 40 21.69 -3.63 -0.55
CA ALA A 40 22.81 -2.70 -0.50
C ALA A 40 23.39 -2.47 -1.90
N SER A 41 23.92 -1.27 -2.12
CA SER A 41 24.59 -0.91 -3.36
C SER A 41 25.85 -1.76 -3.57
N ALA A 42 25.93 -2.45 -4.72
CA ALA A 42 27.08 -3.28 -5.07
C ALA A 42 28.38 -2.48 -5.22
N THR A 43 28.30 -1.17 -5.51
CA THR A 43 29.45 -0.29 -5.65
C THR A 43 29.18 1.09 -5.01
N PRO A 44 30.22 1.83 -4.60
CA PRO A 44 30.07 3.19 -4.05
C PRO A 44 29.52 4.24 -5.04
N VAL A 45 29.44 3.89 -6.33
CA VAL A 45 28.93 4.78 -7.40
C VAL A 45 27.60 4.27 -7.97
N ALA A 46 26.99 3.25 -7.36
CA ALA A 46 25.73 2.69 -7.80
C ALA A 46 24.65 3.78 -7.94
N LYS A 47 24.00 3.81 -9.09
CA LYS A 47 22.92 4.76 -9.41
C LYS A 47 21.53 4.16 -9.26
N SER A 48 21.46 2.87 -8.96
CA SER A 48 20.21 2.15 -8.87
C SER A 48 20.26 1.04 -7.82
N ALA A 49 19.08 0.67 -7.31
CA ALA A 49 18.89 -0.42 -6.35
C ALA A 49 17.49 -1.01 -6.50
N ALA A 50 17.26 -2.16 -5.87
CA ALA A 50 15.95 -2.79 -5.81
C ALA A 50 15.48 -2.92 -4.35
N ALA A 51 14.18 -2.70 -4.14
CA ALA A 51 13.48 -2.93 -2.88
C ALA A 51 12.29 -3.87 -3.09
N TYR A 52 11.91 -4.57 -2.04
CA TYR A 52 10.92 -5.63 -2.03
C TYR A 52 10.04 -5.47 -0.79
N VAL A 53 8.76 -5.79 -0.94
CA VAL A 53 7.75 -5.80 0.12
C VAL A 53 6.76 -6.93 -0.16
N THR A 54 6.07 -7.37 0.88
CA THR A 54 4.82 -8.13 0.75
C THR A 54 3.67 -7.22 1.16
N VAL A 55 2.57 -7.26 0.41
CA VAL A 55 1.34 -6.55 0.77
C VAL A 55 0.22 -7.56 0.86
N ASP A 56 -0.35 -7.67 2.05
CA ASP A 56 -1.49 -8.52 2.37
C ASP A 56 -2.75 -7.65 2.42
N ASN A 57 -3.84 -8.09 1.78
CA ASN A 57 -5.13 -7.39 1.75
C ASN A 57 -6.17 -8.24 2.47
N GLY A 58 -6.56 -7.81 3.67
CA GLY A 58 -7.62 -8.42 4.47
C GLY A 58 -9.03 -7.87 4.21
N SER A 59 -9.19 -6.97 3.24
CA SER A 59 -10.50 -6.40 2.90
C SER A 59 -11.28 -7.29 1.93
N ASP A 60 -12.58 -6.99 1.83
CA ASP A 60 -13.50 -7.62 0.87
C ASP A 60 -13.37 -7.06 -0.57
N GLU A 61 -12.48 -6.08 -0.80
CA GLU A 61 -12.35 -5.36 -2.07
C GLU A 61 -10.93 -5.49 -2.65
N ASP A 62 -10.85 -5.60 -3.98
CA ASP A 62 -9.56 -5.60 -4.68
C ASP A 62 -8.91 -4.20 -4.63
N ASP A 63 -7.60 -4.15 -4.39
CA ASP A 63 -6.79 -2.93 -4.52
C ASP A 63 -5.64 -3.15 -5.53
N ALA A 64 -4.86 -2.11 -5.78
CA ALA A 64 -3.64 -2.19 -6.57
C ALA A 64 -2.62 -1.16 -6.08
N ILE A 65 -1.35 -1.55 -6.04
CA ILE A 65 -0.25 -0.60 -5.91
C ILE A 65 -0.13 0.13 -7.25
N THR A 66 -0.29 1.44 -7.25
CA THR A 66 -0.28 2.30 -8.45
C THR A 66 0.92 3.23 -8.50
N GLY A 67 1.70 3.29 -7.43
CA GLY A 67 2.88 4.14 -7.39
C GLY A 67 3.77 3.85 -6.19
N VAL A 68 5.04 4.21 -6.33
CA VAL A 68 6.03 4.13 -5.27
C VAL A 68 6.89 5.39 -5.26
N ALA A 69 7.26 5.87 -4.08
CA ALA A 69 8.16 7.00 -3.93
C ALA A 69 9.14 6.80 -2.77
N THR A 70 10.31 7.43 -2.87
CA THR A 70 11.28 7.52 -1.77
C THR A 70 12.12 8.78 -1.89
N PRO A 71 12.50 9.43 -0.78
CA PRO A 71 13.48 10.51 -0.82
C PRO A 71 14.89 10.02 -1.18
N ALA A 72 15.19 8.72 -1.12
CA ALA A 72 16.53 8.16 -1.36
C ALA A 72 16.94 8.13 -2.85
N ALA A 73 15.98 8.24 -3.77
CA ALA A 73 16.18 8.14 -5.20
C ALA A 73 15.49 9.29 -5.95
N ALA A 74 15.85 9.49 -7.22
CA ALA A 74 15.17 10.43 -8.10
C ALA A 74 13.83 9.88 -8.61
N SER A 75 13.74 8.56 -8.79
CA SER A 75 12.51 7.85 -9.18
C SER A 75 12.45 6.48 -8.51
N ALA A 76 11.22 6.02 -8.23
CA ALA A 76 10.91 4.66 -7.81
C ALA A 76 9.80 4.12 -8.71
N MET A 77 9.99 2.92 -9.24
CA MET A 77 9.13 2.35 -10.28
C MET A 77 8.79 0.89 -9.95
N LEU A 78 7.55 0.48 -10.21
CA LEU A 78 7.15 -0.93 -10.12
C LEU A 78 7.66 -1.66 -11.36
N HIS A 79 8.40 -2.74 -11.15
CA HIS A 79 8.98 -3.55 -12.21
C HIS A 79 8.63 -5.03 -12.00
N LYS A 80 8.60 -5.78 -13.10
CA LYS A 80 8.48 -7.25 -13.11
C LYS A 80 9.68 -7.84 -13.82
N THR A 81 10.34 -8.78 -13.17
CA THR A 81 11.33 -9.65 -13.81
C THR A 81 10.62 -10.87 -14.39
N GLU A 82 10.80 -11.12 -15.67
CA GLU A 82 10.28 -12.32 -16.32
C GLU A 82 11.27 -12.89 -17.34
N MET A 83 11.19 -14.20 -17.54
CA MET A 83 12.01 -14.90 -18.52
C MET A 83 11.30 -14.89 -19.87
N SER A 84 11.91 -14.22 -20.85
CA SER A 84 11.43 -14.19 -22.23
C SER A 84 12.42 -14.96 -23.10
N GLY A 85 12.13 -16.26 -23.29
CA GLY A 85 13.10 -17.19 -23.89
C GLY A 85 14.28 -17.41 -22.96
N ASP A 86 15.50 -17.23 -23.46
CA ASP A 86 16.74 -17.40 -22.67
C ASP A 86 17.21 -16.09 -21.98
N VAL A 87 16.41 -15.02 -22.06
CA VAL A 87 16.78 -13.70 -21.53
C VAL A 87 15.85 -13.31 -20.37
N MET A 88 16.43 -12.92 -19.24
CA MET A 88 15.67 -12.24 -18.18
C MET A 88 15.45 -10.79 -18.56
N LYS A 89 14.18 -10.38 -18.61
CA LYS A 89 13.76 -9.00 -18.90
C LYS A 89 13.15 -8.39 -17.65
N MET A 90 13.58 -7.18 -17.33
CA MET A 90 12.96 -6.34 -16.31
C MET A 90 12.10 -5.30 -17.02
N GLU A 91 10.80 -5.34 -16.76
CA GLU A 91 9.83 -4.48 -17.41
C GLU A 91 9.09 -3.61 -16.39
N HIS A 92 8.91 -2.34 -16.71
CA HIS A 92 8.09 -1.45 -15.89
C HIS A 92 6.62 -1.87 -15.99
N VAL A 93 5.92 -1.84 -14.87
CA VAL A 93 4.47 -2.04 -14.79
C VAL A 93 3.82 -0.82 -14.14
N ASP A 94 2.68 -0.39 -14.67
CA ASP A 94 1.96 0.77 -14.16
C ASP A 94 1.29 0.49 -12.80
N SER A 95 0.93 -0.78 -12.56
CA SER A 95 0.29 -1.18 -11.32
C SER A 95 0.53 -2.65 -10.97
N VAL A 96 0.35 -2.99 -9.71
CA VAL A 96 0.42 -4.35 -9.18
C VAL A 96 -0.86 -4.63 -8.40
N ALA A 97 -1.65 -5.59 -8.84
CA ALA A 97 -2.90 -5.97 -8.17
C ALA A 97 -2.65 -6.57 -6.77
N VAL A 98 -3.53 -6.24 -5.83
CA VAL A 98 -3.60 -6.80 -4.48
C VAL A 98 -5.03 -7.29 -4.25
N PRO A 99 -5.33 -8.56 -4.61
CA PRO A 99 -6.69 -9.08 -4.55
C PRO A 99 -7.28 -9.07 -3.14
N ALA A 100 -8.61 -8.94 -3.03
CA ALA A 100 -9.35 -9.12 -1.78
C ALA A 100 -8.98 -10.45 -1.12
N HIS A 101 -8.81 -10.45 0.21
CA HIS A 101 -8.34 -11.61 0.99
C HIS A 101 -7.06 -12.27 0.46
N GLY A 102 -6.26 -11.52 -0.30
CA GLY A 102 -5.10 -11.98 -1.03
C GLY A 102 -3.79 -11.33 -0.59
N SER A 103 -2.71 -11.69 -1.26
CA SER A 103 -1.38 -11.16 -0.98
C SER A 103 -0.57 -11.03 -2.27
N VAL A 104 0.25 -9.99 -2.36
CA VAL A 104 1.28 -9.86 -3.39
C VAL A 104 2.66 -9.79 -2.74
N LYS A 105 3.55 -10.68 -3.18
CA LYS A 105 4.94 -10.74 -2.72
C LYS A 105 5.88 -10.26 -3.82
N MET A 106 6.70 -9.26 -3.51
CA MET A 106 7.82 -8.84 -4.35
C MET A 106 9.06 -9.68 -4.03
N SER A 107 9.82 -10.04 -5.06
CA SER A 107 11.03 -10.86 -4.94
C SER A 107 12.01 -10.59 -6.08
N PRO A 108 13.31 -10.94 -5.91
CA PRO A 108 14.34 -10.68 -6.94
C PRO A 108 14.04 -11.28 -8.32
N SER A 109 13.32 -12.39 -8.39
CA SER A 109 12.95 -13.08 -9.63
C SER A 109 11.52 -12.77 -10.11
N GLY A 110 10.84 -11.83 -9.48
CA GLY A 110 9.46 -11.46 -9.81
C GLY A 110 9.25 -9.95 -9.76
N LEU A 111 8.20 -9.52 -9.06
CA LEU A 111 7.90 -8.11 -8.86
C LEU A 111 8.89 -7.45 -7.92
N HIS A 112 9.25 -6.19 -8.17
CA HIS A 112 10.13 -5.42 -7.30
C HIS A 112 9.97 -3.92 -7.54
N VAL A 113 10.42 -3.13 -6.57
CA VAL A 113 10.55 -1.68 -6.71
C VAL A 113 11.95 -1.36 -7.20
N MET A 114 12.04 -0.78 -8.40
CA MET A 114 13.29 -0.29 -8.97
C MET A 114 13.52 1.16 -8.55
N LEU A 115 14.63 1.41 -7.87
CA LEU A 115 15.08 2.75 -7.46
C LEU A 115 16.10 3.27 -8.45
N MET A 116 15.84 4.42 -9.06
CA MET A 116 16.69 5.02 -10.09
C MET A 116 17.17 6.40 -9.67
N GLY A 117 18.44 6.69 -9.95
CA GLY A 117 19.06 7.96 -9.56
C GLY A 117 19.24 8.07 -8.05
N LEU A 118 19.83 7.05 -7.43
CA LEU A 118 20.18 7.07 -6.00
C LEU A 118 20.97 8.33 -5.64
N LYS A 119 20.54 9.03 -4.58
CA LYS A 119 21.20 10.23 -4.06
C LYS A 119 22.46 9.90 -3.27
N ALA A 120 22.47 8.73 -2.64
CA ALA A 120 23.62 8.12 -1.99
C ALA A 120 23.54 6.59 -2.14
N PRO A 121 24.68 5.87 -2.08
CA PRO A 121 24.68 4.41 -2.05
C PRO A 121 23.90 3.88 -0.83
N LEU A 122 23.13 2.81 -1.04
CA LEU A 122 22.43 2.11 0.04
C LEU A 122 23.43 1.25 0.81
N LYS A 123 23.51 1.44 2.13
CA LYS A 123 24.45 0.72 2.99
C LYS A 123 23.71 -0.30 3.85
N GLU A 124 24.28 -1.49 3.94
CA GLU A 124 23.76 -2.55 4.80
C GLU A 124 23.67 -2.08 6.27
N GLY A 125 22.58 -2.46 6.93
CA GLY A 125 22.27 -2.08 8.31
C GLY A 125 21.61 -0.71 8.46
N GLU A 126 21.52 0.09 7.39
CA GLU A 126 20.70 1.30 7.36
C GLU A 126 19.26 0.98 6.95
N SER A 127 18.40 2.01 6.86
CA SER A 127 17.04 1.88 6.36
C SER A 127 16.68 3.09 5.49
N LEU A 128 15.83 2.87 4.50
CA LEU A 128 15.24 3.94 3.70
C LEU A 128 13.73 4.00 3.90
N ARG A 129 13.15 5.19 3.74
CA ARG A 129 11.70 5.37 3.76
C ARG A 129 11.14 5.16 2.36
N MET A 130 10.09 4.38 2.24
CA MET A 130 9.37 4.16 0.99
C MET A 130 7.87 4.37 1.20
N ILE A 131 7.20 4.95 0.20
CA ILE A 131 5.77 5.24 0.23
C ILE A 131 5.13 4.44 -0.90
N LEU A 132 4.17 3.58 -0.56
CA LEU A 132 3.35 2.84 -1.51
C LEU A 132 2.02 3.56 -1.67
N THR A 133 1.65 3.86 -2.91
CA THR A 133 0.35 4.45 -3.25
C THR A 133 -0.56 3.37 -3.80
N PHE A 134 -1.81 3.38 -3.33
CA PHE A 134 -2.82 2.40 -3.70
C PHE A 134 -3.94 3.04 -4.51
N ALA A 135 -4.67 2.25 -5.29
CA ALA A 135 -5.78 2.72 -6.10
C ALA A 135 -6.98 3.12 -5.24
N ARG A 136 -7.21 2.43 -4.12
CA ARG A 136 -8.35 2.65 -3.21
C ARG A 136 -7.91 3.05 -1.81
N SER A 137 -6.92 2.35 -1.25
CA SER A 137 -6.45 2.60 0.11
C SER A 137 -5.59 3.85 0.24
N ALA A 138 -5.49 4.37 1.46
CA ALA A 138 -4.56 5.45 1.75
C ALA A 138 -3.09 5.00 1.51
N PRO A 139 -2.19 5.91 1.11
CA PRO A 139 -0.78 5.57 0.96
C PRO A 139 -0.17 5.05 2.26
N ILE A 140 0.66 4.01 2.16
CA ILE A 140 1.36 3.41 3.30
C ILE A 140 2.84 3.78 3.21
N THR A 141 3.36 4.33 4.30
CA THR A 141 4.79 4.58 4.47
C THR A 141 5.42 3.40 5.20
N VAL A 142 6.48 2.84 4.62
CA VAL A 142 7.23 1.71 5.17
C VAL A 142 8.70 2.10 5.33
N ASP A 143 9.28 1.74 6.48
CA ASP A 143 10.72 1.76 6.67
C ASP A 143 11.31 0.44 6.12
N VAL A 144 12.21 0.57 5.16
CA VAL A 144 12.77 -0.54 4.39
C VAL A 144 14.21 -0.76 4.84
N PRO A 145 14.49 -1.79 5.65
CA PRO A 145 15.86 -2.15 6.04
C PRO A 145 16.70 -2.51 4.82
N ILE A 146 17.97 -2.14 4.87
CA ILE A 146 18.94 -2.45 3.80
C ILE A 146 19.76 -3.67 4.24
N HIS A 147 19.62 -4.75 3.49
CA HIS A 147 20.38 -5.98 3.66
C HIS A 147 21.51 -6.07 2.65
N GLY A 148 22.36 -7.09 2.77
CA GLY A 148 23.50 -7.29 1.90
C GLY A 148 23.14 -7.36 0.41
N VAL A 149 24.14 -7.19 -0.45
CA VAL A 149 23.98 -7.06 -1.92
C VAL A 149 23.25 -8.26 -2.55
N ALA A 150 23.31 -9.45 -1.94
CA ALA A 150 22.68 -10.68 -2.41
C ALA A 150 21.49 -11.16 -1.56
N ALA A 151 20.90 -10.29 -0.72
CA ALA A 151 19.77 -10.65 0.15
C ALA A 151 18.54 -11.12 -0.64
N ASN A 152 17.83 -12.11 -0.12
CA ASN A 152 16.60 -12.67 -0.72
C ASN A 152 15.36 -12.51 0.18
N GLU A 153 15.60 -12.09 1.43
CA GLU A 153 14.63 -11.80 2.49
C GLU A 153 15.31 -10.89 3.52
#